data_AF-A0A8T9SYI8-F1
#
_entry.id   AF-A0A8T9SYI8-F1
#
_cell.length_a   1.000
_cell.length_b   1.000
_cell.length_c   1.000
_cell.angle_alpha   90.00
_cell.angle_beta   90.00
_cell.angle_gamma   90.00
#
_symmetry.space_group_name_H-M   'P 1'
#
loop_
_entity.id
_entity.type
_entity.pdbx_description
1 polymer ?
#
loop_
_entity_poly.entity_id
_entity_poly.type
_entity_poly.pdbx_seq_one_letter_code
_entity_poly.pdbx_strand_id
1 'polypeptide(L)'
;MVAKLHLPQNKVSRLICWVIAIILALLTPGFSEMINCFILALVIVLLPQIRSRSLQRPWIGLLTIAVVAAAVATLAPGNFVRSASYQHVDLLHSVVLSAASLGYSFIGWFSSGILILLTLLVLPALQRLVNDPALPITRFTRIVWFWPLWMLLGLAFCYLFSYLAIDGPPPSRARNLIMPLLIIGWFMSIAGILSYLLRRGATPLQRLPTYVRLGMSLLVLLLVLSDQNITLKRSRIGQPTNSVTQAYRDWLSGDAAQYNREEEARYTLIRQTLADSVVIPPLSVQPVTLVWWDISENPAMWGNRAYADYFHKKAIWVKL
;
A
#
# COMPACT_ATOMS: atom_id res chain seq x y z
N MET A 1 10.23 -30.44 -7.35
CA MET A 1 10.48 -30.25 -8.80
C MET A 1 10.58 -28.75 -9.09
N VAL A 2 11.81 -28.25 -9.20
CA VAL A 2 12.13 -26.82 -9.29
C VAL A 2 11.72 -26.28 -10.65
N ALA A 3 10.83 -25.29 -10.68
CA ALA A 3 10.39 -24.65 -11.91
C ALA A 3 11.56 -23.86 -12.54
N LYS A 4 12.07 -24.30 -13.70
CA LYS A 4 13.00 -23.49 -14.50
C LYS A 4 12.21 -22.35 -15.17
N LEU A 5 12.29 -21.13 -14.62
CA LEU A 5 11.83 -19.93 -15.33
C LEU A 5 12.58 -19.83 -16.67
N HIS A 6 11.82 -19.70 -17.76
CA HIS A 6 12.40 -19.47 -19.09
C HIS A 6 12.82 -17.99 -19.14
N LEU A 7 14.07 -17.73 -18.80
CA LEU A 7 14.71 -16.48 -19.16
C LEU A 7 14.74 -16.39 -20.69
N PRO A 8 14.66 -15.18 -21.28
CA PRO A 8 14.76 -15.01 -22.72
C PRO A 8 15.97 -15.79 -23.27
N GLN A 9 15.78 -16.44 -24.42
CA GLN A 9 16.81 -17.27 -25.04
C GLN A 9 18.01 -16.42 -25.48
N ASN A 10 17.75 -15.15 -25.84
CA ASN A 10 18.78 -14.16 -26.12
C ASN A 10 19.54 -13.79 -24.84
N LYS A 11 20.86 -14.00 -24.86
CA LYS A 11 21.78 -13.67 -23.75
C LYS A 11 21.71 -12.19 -23.35
N VAL A 12 21.52 -11.28 -24.32
CA VAL A 12 21.44 -9.83 -24.07
C VAL A 12 20.17 -9.48 -23.31
N SER A 13 19.00 -9.94 -23.78
CA SER A 13 17.74 -9.72 -23.08
C SER A 13 17.75 -10.30 -21.68
N ARG A 14 18.40 -11.46 -21.49
CA ARG A 14 18.54 -12.09 -20.17
C ARG A 14 19.40 -11.24 -19.22
N LEU A 15 20.51 -10.70 -19.72
CA LEU A 15 21.35 -9.80 -18.95
C LEU A 15 20.57 -8.55 -18.53
N ILE A 16 19.84 -7.93 -19.47
CA ILE A 16 19.00 -6.76 -19.20
C ILE A 16 17.97 -7.08 -18.12
N CYS A 17 17.25 -8.21 -18.20
CA CYS A 17 16.29 -8.61 -17.17
C CYS A 17 16.95 -8.75 -15.78
N TRP A 18 18.16 -9.31 -15.70
CA TRP A 18 18.88 -9.44 -14.44
C TRP A 18 19.33 -8.09 -13.88
N VAL A 19 19.84 -7.20 -14.74
CA VAL A 19 20.22 -5.83 -14.34
C VAL A 19 19.01 -5.09 -13.79
N ILE A 20 17.88 -5.14 -14.50
CA ILE A 20 16.61 -4.54 -14.03
C ILE A 20 16.18 -5.16 -12.70
N ALA A 21 16.22 -6.48 -12.56
CA ALA A 21 15.85 -7.15 -11.32
C ALA A 21 16.73 -6.71 -10.15
N ILE A 22 18.05 -6.58 -10.34
CA ILE A 22 18.98 -6.12 -9.32
C ILE A 22 18.69 -4.67 -8.91
N ILE A 23 18.49 -3.78 -9.89
CA ILE A 23 18.14 -2.37 -9.62
C ILE A 23 16.83 -2.31 -8.83
N LEU A 24 15.81 -3.05 -9.25
CA LEU A 24 14.53 -3.11 -8.54
C LEU A 24 14.70 -3.66 -7.12
N ALA A 25 15.47 -4.73 -6.92
CA ALA A 25 15.74 -5.29 -5.60
C ALA A 25 16.47 -4.32 -4.66
N LEU A 26 17.33 -3.44 -5.20
CA LEU A 26 18.02 -2.41 -4.44
C LEU A 26 17.09 -1.25 -4.06
N LEU A 27 16.23 -0.80 -4.99
CA LEU A 27 15.38 0.38 -4.80
C LEU A 27 14.10 0.09 -4.03
N THR A 28 13.51 -1.10 -4.22
CA THR A 28 12.20 -1.50 -3.66
C THR A 28 12.12 -1.30 -2.14
N PRO A 29 13.14 -1.70 -1.34
CA PRO A 29 13.17 -1.45 0.10
C PRO A 29 13.14 0.02 0.52
N GLY A 30 13.67 0.92 -0.32
CA GLY A 30 13.77 2.35 -0.04
C GLY A 30 12.46 3.12 -0.21
N PHE A 31 11.43 2.50 -0.81
CA PHE A 31 10.13 3.16 -0.99
C PHE A 31 9.30 3.21 0.29
N SER A 32 9.36 2.17 1.13
CA SER A 32 8.66 2.13 2.42
C SER A 32 9.15 0.99 3.30
N GLU A 33 9.15 1.23 4.61
CA GLU A 33 9.38 0.25 5.67
C GLU A 33 8.41 -0.95 5.58
N MET A 34 7.20 -0.75 5.03
CA MET A 34 6.22 -1.82 4.85
C MET A 34 6.66 -2.85 3.80
N ILE A 35 7.36 -2.41 2.76
CA ILE A 35 7.88 -3.31 1.73
C ILE A 35 8.95 -4.24 2.32
N ASN A 36 9.73 -3.76 3.28
CA ASN A 36 10.73 -4.57 3.98
C ASN A 36 10.08 -5.73 4.75
N CYS A 37 8.89 -5.52 5.31
CA CYS A 37 8.12 -6.57 5.98
C CYS A 37 7.69 -7.68 5.00
N PHE A 38 7.33 -7.32 3.77
CA PHE A 38 7.00 -8.31 2.72
C PHE A 38 8.23 -9.03 2.16
N ILE A 39 9.39 -8.37 2.11
CA ILE A 39 10.68 -9.02 1.80
C ILE A 39 11.03 -10.03 2.90
N LEU A 40 10.87 -9.66 4.17
CA LEU A 40 11.10 -10.56 5.31
C LEU A 40 10.16 -11.77 5.26
N ALA A 41 8.86 -11.54 5.02
CA ALA A 41 7.89 -12.62 4.84
C ALA A 41 8.26 -13.54 3.67
N LEU A 42 8.75 -12.96 2.55
CA LEU A 42 9.19 -13.73 1.39
C LEU A 42 10.38 -14.63 1.74
N VAL A 43 11.37 -14.10 2.46
CA VAL A 43 12.52 -14.88 2.94
C VAL A 43 12.03 -16.05 3.78
N ILE A 44 11.19 -15.80 4.79
CA ILE A 44 10.68 -16.81 5.72
C ILE A 44 9.96 -17.94 4.99
N VAL A 45 9.07 -17.60 4.04
CA VAL A 45 8.33 -18.60 3.27
C VAL A 45 9.27 -19.39 2.33
N LEU A 46 10.34 -18.78 1.84
CA LEU A 46 11.33 -19.44 0.97
C LEU A 46 12.43 -20.20 1.73
N LEU A 47 12.55 -20.05 3.06
CA LEU A 47 13.58 -20.73 3.87
C LEU A 47 13.68 -22.24 3.62
N PRO A 48 12.58 -23.02 3.54
CA PRO A 48 12.67 -24.45 3.27
C PRO A 48 13.28 -24.77 1.90
N GLN A 49 13.02 -23.91 0.90
CA GLN A 49 13.54 -24.07 -0.45
C GLN A 49 15.03 -23.71 -0.54
N ILE A 50 15.45 -22.71 0.23
CA ILE A 50 16.86 -22.32 0.39
C ILE A 50 17.62 -23.45 1.10
N ARG A 51 17.10 -23.99 2.21
CA ARG A 51 17.71 -25.09 2.97
C ARG A 51 17.82 -26.39 2.15
N SER A 52 16.78 -26.72 1.38
CA SER A 52 16.78 -27.89 0.49
C SER A 52 17.59 -27.69 -0.80
N ARG A 53 18.25 -26.54 -0.98
CA ARG A 53 18.98 -26.16 -2.22
C ARG A 53 18.16 -26.30 -3.50
N SER A 54 16.83 -26.20 -3.37
CA SER A 54 15.91 -26.28 -4.49
C SER A 54 15.75 -24.93 -5.19
N LEU A 55 16.07 -23.82 -4.52
CA LEU A 55 16.10 -22.50 -5.15
C LEU A 55 17.40 -22.31 -5.96
N GLN A 56 17.28 -21.80 -7.19
CA GLN A 56 18.48 -21.59 -8.03
C GLN A 56 19.32 -20.44 -7.47
N ARG A 57 20.65 -20.59 -7.53
CA ARG A 57 21.64 -19.60 -7.04
C ARG A 57 21.37 -18.14 -7.42
N PRO A 58 21.00 -17.76 -8.65
CA PRO A 58 20.81 -16.35 -8.98
C PRO A 58 19.61 -15.72 -8.25
N TRP A 59 18.56 -16.50 -7.95
CA TRP A 59 17.43 -16.03 -7.13
C TRP A 59 17.83 -15.83 -5.67
N ILE A 60 18.70 -16.70 -5.14
CA ILE A 60 19.27 -16.52 -3.80
C ILE A 60 20.08 -15.22 -3.77
N GLY A 61 20.94 -14.98 -4.76
CA GLY A 61 21.70 -13.73 -4.86
C GLY A 61 20.80 -12.48 -4.90
N LEU A 62 19.73 -12.52 -5.70
CA LEU A 62 18.77 -11.42 -5.77
C LEU A 62 18.05 -11.19 -4.43
N LEU A 63 17.65 -12.26 -3.75
CA LEU A 63 17.03 -12.19 -2.43
C LEU A 63 17.99 -11.62 -1.39
N THR A 64 19.26 -12.03 -1.43
CA THR A 64 20.31 -11.47 -0.57
C THR A 64 20.48 -9.97 -0.80
N ILE A 65 20.51 -9.52 -2.05
CA ILE A 65 20.58 -8.09 -2.38
C ILE A 65 19.38 -7.35 -1.79
N ALA A 66 18.17 -7.87 -1.97
CA ALA A 66 16.94 -7.27 -1.43
C ALA A 66 16.97 -7.19 0.11
N VAL A 67 17.46 -8.22 0.80
CA VAL A 67 17.60 -8.25 2.27
C VAL A 67 18.64 -7.25 2.74
N VAL A 68 19.80 -7.16 2.09
CA VAL A 68 20.84 -6.19 2.44
C VAL A 68 20.33 -4.76 2.23
N ALA A 69 19.68 -4.49 1.09
CA ALA A 69 19.09 -3.19 0.82
C ALA A 69 17.99 -2.82 1.82
N ALA A 70 17.15 -3.79 2.22
CA ALA A 70 16.17 -3.61 3.29
C ALA A 70 16.82 -3.31 4.64
N ALA A 71 17.90 -4.00 5.00
CA ALA A 71 18.64 -3.72 6.23
C ALA A 71 19.26 -2.31 6.22
N VAL A 72 19.85 -1.88 5.09
CA VAL A 72 20.39 -0.51 4.95
C VAL A 72 19.27 0.53 5.09
N ALA A 73 18.12 0.31 4.46
CA ALA A 73 16.98 1.22 4.53
C ALA A 73 16.39 1.32 5.94
N THR A 74 16.28 0.20 6.68
CA THR A 74 15.73 0.20 8.05
C THR A 74 16.70 0.76 9.07
N LEU A 75 17.99 0.43 8.94
CA LEU A 75 19.05 0.87 9.87
C LEU A 75 19.58 2.29 9.58
N ALA A 76 18.96 3.02 8.65
CA ALA A 76 19.34 4.40 8.38
C ALA A 76 19.17 5.26 9.66
N PRO A 77 20.14 6.14 9.99
CA PRO A 77 20.15 6.91 11.24
C PRO A 77 18.90 7.78 11.42
N GLY A 78 18.33 8.27 10.31
CA GLY A 78 17.09 9.06 10.33
C GLY A 78 15.89 8.30 10.89
N ASN A 79 15.85 6.97 10.77
CA ASN A 79 14.75 6.17 11.34
C ASN A 79 14.83 6.12 12.86
N PHE A 80 16.03 6.04 13.44
CA PHE A 80 16.23 6.05 14.88
C PHE A 80 15.88 7.41 15.50
N VAL A 81 16.23 8.52 14.83
CA VAL A 81 15.84 9.86 15.27
C VAL A 81 14.31 10.02 15.26
N ARG A 82 13.64 9.47 14.24
CA ARG A 82 12.17 9.47 14.16
C ARG A 82 11.53 8.59 15.22
N SER A 83 12.03 7.37 15.45
CA SER A 83 11.49 6.45 16.45
C SER A 83 11.72 6.94 17.88
N ALA A 84 12.78 7.71 18.14
CA ALA A 84 13.05 8.31 19.46
C ALA A 84 11.97 9.28 19.94
N SER A 85 11.12 9.79 19.03
CA SER A 85 10.01 10.68 19.37
C SER A 85 8.75 9.93 19.84
N TYR A 86 8.76 8.59 19.76
CA TYR A 86 7.63 7.74 20.11
C TYR A 86 7.92 6.91 21.37
N GLN A 87 6.87 6.66 22.16
CA GLN A 87 6.97 5.74 23.28
C GLN A 87 7.07 4.31 22.78
N HIS A 88 8.00 3.56 23.35
CA HIS A 88 8.16 2.14 23.02
C HIS A 88 7.20 1.34 23.89
N VAL A 89 6.58 0.33 23.28
CA VAL A 89 5.57 -0.51 23.92
C VAL A 89 6.07 -1.94 24.01
N ASP A 90 5.66 -2.62 25.08
CA ASP A 90 6.03 -4.00 25.34
C ASP A 90 5.64 -4.92 24.18
N LEU A 91 6.53 -5.87 23.86
CA LEU A 91 6.38 -6.78 22.73
C LEU A 91 5.03 -7.51 22.73
N LEU A 92 4.59 -8.01 23.89
CA LEU A 92 3.32 -8.73 24.00
C LEU A 92 2.13 -7.83 23.65
N HIS A 93 2.15 -6.59 24.14
CA HIS A 93 1.12 -5.61 23.86
C HIS A 93 1.10 -5.25 22.36
N SER A 94 2.27 -5.03 21.74
CA SER A 94 2.39 -4.79 20.30
C SER A 94 1.87 -5.97 19.47
N VAL A 95 2.13 -7.22 19.88
CA VAL A 95 1.61 -8.41 19.19
C VAL A 95 0.08 -8.48 19.27
N VAL A 96 -0.51 -8.26 20.44
CA VAL A 96 -1.97 -8.31 20.62
C VAL A 96 -2.66 -7.19 19.84
N LEU A 97 -2.18 -5.95 19.98
CA LEU A 97 -2.77 -4.81 19.27
C LEU A 97 -2.57 -4.86 17.77
N SER A 98 -1.40 -5.33 17.30
CA SER A 98 -1.17 -5.50 15.85
C SER A 98 -2.08 -6.58 15.25
N ALA A 99 -2.29 -7.69 15.95
CA ALA A 99 -3.23 -8.74 15.52
C ALA A 99 -4.68 -8.22 15.49
N ALA A 100 -5.09 -7.48 16.52
CA ALA A 100 -6.43 -6.87 16.58
C ALA A 100 -6.63 -5.84 15.45
N SER A 101 -5.65 -4.97 15.22
CA SER A 101 -5.69 -3.95 14.15
C SER A 101 -5.64 -4.56 12.75
N LEU A 102 -4.87 -5.63 12.56
CA LEU A 102 -4.89 -6.39 11.32
C LEU A 102 -6.25 -7.03 11.09
N GLY A 103 -6.83 -7.67 12.12
CA GLY A 103 -8.18 -8.25 12.05
C GLY A 103 -9.25 -7.21 11.70
N TYR A 104 -9.22 -6.05 12.37
CA TYR A 104 -10.10 -4.93 12.08
C TYR A 104 -9.97 -4.44 10.63
N SER A 105 -8.73 -4.29 10.16
CA SER A 105 -8.47 -3.83 8.79
C SER A 105 -8.88 -4.88 7.75
N PHE A 106 -8.68 -6.16 8.05
CA PHE A 106 -9.14 -7.26 7.20
C PHE A 106 -10.66 -7.23 7.09
N ILE A 107 -11.39 -7.12 8.21
CA ILE A 107 -12.85 -6.96 8.17
C ILE A 107 -13.24 -5.75 7.32
N GLY A 108 -12.57 -4.61 7.48
CA GLY A 108 -12.83 -3.41 6.69
C GLY A 108 -12.58 -3.58 5.18
N TRP A 109 -11.56 -4.35 4.79
CA TRP A 109 -11.29 -4.63 3.37
C TRP A 109 -12.39 -5.50 2.73
N PHE A 110 -12.96 -6.43 3.48
CA PHE A 110 -14.02 -7.33 2.99
C PHE A 110 -15.44 -6.78 3.18
N SER A 111 -15.66 -5.86 4.12
CA SER A 111 -16.99 -5.32 4.44
C SER A 111 -17.64 -4.57 3.29
N SER A 112 -16.83 -4.00 2.38
CA SER A 112 -17.32 -3.34 1.17
C SER A 112 -17.99 -4.29 0.16
N GLY A 113 -17.77 -5.60 0.30
CA GLY A 113 -18.20 -6.60 -0.68
C GLY A 113 -17.46 -6.55 -2.02
N ILE A 114 -16.73 -5.46 -2.33
CA ILE A 114 -16.03 -5.26 -3.60
C ILE A 114 -15.04 -6.39 -3.86
N LEU A 115 -14.20 -6.73 -2.87
CA LEU A 115 -13.19 -7.77 -3.04
C LEU A 115 -13.81 -9.16 -3.30
N ILE A 116 -14.97 -9.44 -2.68
CA ILE A 116 -15.73 -10.69 -2.87
C ILE A 116 -16.34 -10.72 -4.27
N LEU A 117 -17.00 -9.65 -4.70
CA LEU A 117 -17.59 -9.55 -6.03
C LEU A 117 -16.53 -9.64 -7.13
N LEU A 118 -15.40 -8.95 -6.95
CA LEU A 118 -14.24 -9.04 -7.84
C LEU A 118 -13.67 -10.46 -7.88
N THR A 119 -13.58 -11.12 -6.72
CA THR A 119 -13.16 -12.53 -6.64
C THR A 119 -14.04 -13.41 -7.52
N LEU A 120 -15.36 -13.31 -7.37
CA LEU A 120 -16.31 -14.11 -8.13
C LEU A 120 -16.28 -13.80 -9.65
N LEU A 121 -16.15 -12.52 -10.02
CA LEU A 121 -16.05 -12.09 -11.42
C LEU A 121 -14.79 -12.62 -12.11
N VAL A 122 -13.66 -12.58 -11.40
CA VAL A 122 -12.34 -12.93 -11.93
C VAL A 122 -12.09 -14.45 -11.87
N LEU A 123 -12.80 -15.19 -11.02
CA LEU A 123 -12.58 -16.62 -10.79
C LEU A 123 -12.57 -17.49 -12.08
N PRO A 124 -13.52 -17.35 -13.03
CA PRO A 124 -13.50 -18.14 -14.27
C PRO A 124 -12.34 -17.76 -15.20
N ALA A 125 -11.84 -16.52 -15.13
CA ALA A 125 -10.66 -16.08 -15.87
C ALA A 125 -9.39 -16.65 -15.24
N LEU A 126 -9.27 -16.59 -13.90
CA LEU A 126 -8.18 -17.20 -13.16
C LEU A 126 -8.08 -18.70 -13.42
N GLN A 127 -9.21 -19.42 -13.49
CA GLN A 127 -9.22 -20.84 -13.86
C GLN A 127 -8.49 -21.10 -15.18
N ARG A 128 -8.73 -20.27 -16.21
CA ARG A 128 -8.05 -20.43 -17.51
C ARG A 128 -6.57 -20.15 -17.39
N LEU A 129 -6.20 -19.08 -16.67
CA LEU A 129 -4.81 -18.68 -16.48
C LEU A 129 -4.00 -19.75 -15.75
N VAL A 130 -4.59 -20.39 -14.74
CA VAL A 130 -3.94 -21.39 -13.89
C VAL A 130 -3.87 -22.78 -14.55
N ASN A 131 -4.75 -23.05 -15.52
CA ASN A 131 -4.72 -24.28 -16.31
C ASN A 131 -3.82 -24.19 -17.55
N ASP A 132 -3.43 -22.98 -17.96
CA ASP A 132 -2.53 -22.79 -19.08
C ASP A 132 -1.06 -23.08 -18.65
N PRO A 133 -0.43 -24.16 -19.16
CA PRO A 133 0.93 -24.51 -18.79
C PRO A 133 1.99 -23.54 -19.33
N ALA A 134 1.66 -22.75 -20.37
CA ALA A 134 2.56 -21.76 -20.95
C ALA A 134 2.73 -20.55 -20.02
N LEU A 135 1.74 -20.24 -19.19
CA LEU A 135 1.76 -19.05 -18.36
C LEU A 135 2.62 -19.23 -17.09
N PRO A 136 3.38 -18.19 -16.69
CA PRO A 136 4.18 -18.24 -15.46
C PRO A 136 3.36 -18.45 -14.19
N ILE A 137 2.12 -17.95 -14.16
CA ILE A 137 1.22 -18.03 -13.00
C ILE A 137 1.01 -19.47 -12.53
N THR A 138 0.86 -20.42 -13.45
CA THR A 138 0.69 -21.86 -13.20
C THR A 138 1.83 -22.49 -12.41
N ARG A 139 3.03 -21.89 -12.49
CA ARG A 139 4.21 -22.32 -11.75
C ARG A 139 4.22 -21.75 -10.35
N PHE A 140 3.89 -20.46 -10.22
CA PHE A 140 3.81 -19.77 -8.94
C PHE A 140 2.66 -20.29 -8.06
N THR A 141 1.60 -20.83 -8.65
CA THR A 141 0.44 -21.39 -7.95
C THR A 141 0.58 -22.86 -7.60
N ARG A 142 1.69 -23.51 -7.99
CA ARG A 142 1.94 -24.95 -7.72
C ARG A 142 2.12 -25.23 -6.22
N ILE A 143 2.62 -24.26 -5.45
CA ILE A 143 2.76 -24.35 -4.01
C ILE A 143 1.57 -23.61 -3.38
N VAL A 144 0.52 -24.36 -3.06
CA VAL A 144 -0.79 -23.83 -2.63
C VAL A 144 -0.68 -22.82 -1.50
N TRP A 145 0.12 -23.15 -0.49
CA TRP A 145 0.25 -22.36 0.73
C TRP A 145 1.28 -21.23 0.64
N PHE A 146 2.03 -21.11 -0.47
CA PHE A 146 3.07 -20.09 -0.60
C PHE A 146 2.50 -18.67 -0.50
N TRP A 147 1.53 -18.34 -1.36
CA TRP A 147 0.92 -17.02 -1.43
C TRP A 147 0.11 -16.61 -0.19
N PRO A 148 -0.75 -17.48 0.38
CA PRO A 148 -1.49 -17.09 1.58
C PRO A 148 -0.56 -16.91 2.78
N LEU A 149 0.48 -17.75 2.94
CA LEU A 149 1.45 -17.57 4.01
C LEU A 149 2.27 -16.29 3.83
N TRP A 150 2.76 -16.03 2.61
CA TRP A 150 3.51 -14.81 2.31
C TRP A 150 2.68 -13.54 2.57
N MET A 151 1.43 -13.53 2.12
CA MET A 151 0.51 -12.43 2.34
C MET A 151 0.21 -12.25 3.84
N LEU A 152 -0.21 -13.30 4.55
CA LEU A 152 -0.59 -13.19 5.96
C LEU A 152 0.59 -12.81 6.85
N LEU A 153 1.78 -13.38 6.63
CA LEU A 153 2.99 -13.02 7.36
C LEU A 153 3.44 -11.59 7.02
N GLY A 154 3.39 -11.19 5.74
CA GLY A 154 3.74 -9.84 5.33
C GLY A 154 2.84 -8.79 5.98
N LEU A 155 1.53 -9.04 6.00
CA LEU A 155 0.55 -8.21 6.70
C LEU A 155 0.80 -8.19 8.22
N ALA A 156 0.97 -9.36 8.84
CA ALA A 156 1.25 -9.45 10.27
C ALA A 156 2.50 -8.64 10.66
N PHE A 157 3.58 -8.74 9.89
CA PHE A 157 4.80 -7.96 10.13
C PHE A 157 4.59 -6.47 9.91
N CYS A 158 3.87 -6.04 8.88
CA CYS A 158 3.59 -4.61 8.67
C CYS A 158 2.89 -3.98 9.88
N TYR A 159 1.88 -4.67 10.45
CA TYR A 159 1.19 -4.18 11.64
C TYR A 159 2.07 -4.30 12.89
N LEU A 160 2.75 -5.42 13.08
CA LEU A 160 3.61 -5.63 14.25
C LEU A 160 4.73 -4.59 14.34
N PHE A 161 5.49 -4.38 13.25
CA PHE A 161 6.59 -3.42 13.24
C PHE A 161 6.10 -1.98 13.36
N SER A 162 4.88 -1.66 12.91
CA SER A 162 4.27 -0.36 13.16
C SER A 162 4.04 -0.13 14.66
N TYR A 163 3.48 -1.12 15.37
CA TYR A 163 3.27 -1.01 16.81
C TYR A 163 4.58 -0.98 17.61
N LEU A 164 5.60 -1.71 17.16
CA LEU A 164 6.93 -1.66 17.78
C LEU A 164 7.63 -0.32 17.57
N ALA A 165 7.38 0.37 16.45
CA ALA A 165 8.08 1.61 16.09
C ALA A 165 7.39 2.89 16.57
N ILE A 166 6.05 2.94 16.51
CA ILE A 166 5.27 4.17 16.74
C ILE A 166 4.06 3.99 17.66
N ASP A 167 3.92 2.84 18.31
CA ASP A 167 2.76 2.48 19.16
C ASP A 167 1.40 2.73 18.50
N GLY A 168 1.28 2.30 17.24
CA GLY A 168 0.04 2.51 16.51
C GLY A 168 -0.06 1.69 15.24
N PRO A 169 -1.28 1.61 14.68
CA PRO A 169 -1.47 0.99 13.38
C PRO A 169 -0.71 1.79 12.30
N PRO A 170 -0.37 1.15 11.17
CA PRO A 170 0.29 1.84 10.08
C PRO A 170 -0.47 3.13 9.67
N PRO A 171 0.23 4.25 9.45
CA PRO A 171 -0.42 5.49 9.02
C PRO A 171 -1.16 5.28 7.69
N SER A 172 -2.17 6.11 7.40
CA SER A 172 -3.03 5.92 6.21
C SER A 172 -2.23 5.78 4.89
N ARG A 173 -1.16 6.56 4.72
CA ARG A 173 -0.24 6.42 3.56
C ARG A 173 0.38 5.02 3.45
N ALA A 174 0.77 4.42 4.58
CA ALA A 174 1.36 3.09 4.61
C ALA A 174 0.31 2.01 4.38
N ARG A 175 -0.92 2.18 4.91
CA ARG A 175 -2.05 1.28 4.61
C ARG A 175 -2.39 1.26 3.13
N ASN A 176 -2.30 2.39 2.44
CA ASN A 176 -2.48 2.45 0.98
C ASN A 176 -1.43 1.64 0.22
N LEU A 177 -0.19 1.55 0.72
CA LEU A 177 0.86 0.71 0.13
C LEU A 177 0.69 -0.78 0.43
N ILE A 178 0.09 -1.11 1.59
CA ILE A 178 -0.25 -2.49 1.96
C ILE A 178 -1.36 -3.04 1.06
N MET A 179 -2.30 -2.21 0.62
CA MET A 179 -3.49 -2.65 -0.12
C MET A 179 -3.17 -3.33 -1.48
N PRO A 180 -2.29 -2.80 -2.36
CA PRO A 180 -1.87 -3.53 -3.56
C PRO A 180 -1.24 -4.89 -3.26
N LEU A 181 -0.46 -5.00 -2.17
CA LEU A 181 0.19 -6.25 -1.77
C LEU A 181 -0.84 -7.27 -1.24
N LEU A 182 -1.86 -6.81 -0.52
CA LEU A 182 -3.03 -7.61 -0.18
C LEU A 182 -3.74 -8.11 -1.44
N ILE A 183 -4.05 -7.23 -2.40
CA ILE A 183 -4.77 -7.60 -3.64
C ILE A 183 -3.99 -8.67 -4.42
N ILE A 184 -2.69 -8.46 -4.62
CA ILE A 184 -1.83 -9.42 -5.31
C ILE A 184 -1.78 -10.74 -4.53
N GLY A 185 -1.52 -10.69 -3.22
CA GLY A 185 -1.47 -11.87 -2.36
C GLY A 185 -2.78 -12.65 -2.35
N TRP A 186 -3.91 -11.95 -2.32
CA TRP A 186 -5.26 -12.51 -2.29
C TRP A 186 -5.58 -13.27 -3.57
N PHE A 187 -5.46 -12.62 -4.73
CA PHE A 187 -5.76 -13.26 -6.02
C PHE A 187 -4.77 -14.38 -6.34
N MET A 188 -3.50 -14.26 -5.96
CA MET A 188 -2.53 -15.35 -6.11
C MET A 188 -2.82 -16.53 -5.16
N SER A 189 -3.34 -16.27 -3.96
CA SER A 189 -3.80 -17.31 -3.03
C SER A 189 -5.00 -18.08 -3.60
N ILE A 190 -5.99 -17.35 -4.14
CA ILE A 190 -7.14 -17.97 -4.83
C ILE A 190 -6.65 -18.79 -6.01
N ALA A 191 -5.74 -18.25 -6.82
CA ALA A 191 -5.18 -18.97 -7.97
C ALA A 191 -4.43 -20.24 -7.54
N GLY A 192 -3.70 -20.21 -6.42
CA GLY A 192 -3.05 -21.36 -5.79
C GLY A 192 -4.04 -22.46 -5.38
N ILE A 193 -5.07 -22.07 -4.63
CA ILE A 193 -6.13 -22.97 -4.16
C ILE A 193 -6.90 -23.55 -5.36
N LEU A 194 -7.26 -22.72 -6.34
CA LEU A 194 -7.95 -23.16 -7.55
C LEU A 194 -7.09 -24.14 -8.36
N SER A 195 -5.79 -23.89 -8.53
CA SER A 195 -4.86 -24.84 -9.18
C SER A 195 -4.87 -26.19 -8.49
N TYR A 196 -4.85 -26.18 -7.16
CA TYR A 196 -4.83 -27.37 -6.34
C TYR A 196 -6.12 -28.19 -6.49
N LEU A 197 -7.27 -27.52 -6.40
CA LEU A 197 -8.57 -28.17 -6.50
C LEU A 197 -8.77 -28.80 -7.89
N LEU A 198 -8.46 -28.07 -8.96
CA LEU A 198 -8.60 -28.57 -10.34
C LEU A 198 -7.70 -29.77 -10.62
N ARG A 199 -6.46 -29.77 -10.09
CA ARG A 199 -5.53 -30.92 -10.21
C ARG A 199 -6.02 -32.16 -9.45
N ARG A 200 -6.88 -31.99 -8.44
CA ARG A 200 -7.53 -33.08 -7.70
C ARG A 200 -8.86 -33.53 -8.32
N GLY A 201 -9.18 -33.05 -9.53
CA GLY A 201 -10.39 -33.44 -10.24
C GLY A 201 -11.64 -32.68 -9.81
N ALA A 202 -11.49 -31.53 -9.13
CA ALA A 202 -12.64 -30.65 -8.90
C ALA A 202 -13.27 -30.22 -10.25
N THR A 203 -14.59 -30.10 -10.26
CA THR A 203 -15.31 -29.68 -11.46
C THR A 203 -14.90 -28.27 -11.87
N PRO A 204 -14.54 -28.05 -13.16
CA PRO A 204 -14.24 -26.72 -13.64
C PRO A 204 -15.43 -25.78 -13.44
N LEU A 205 -15.16 -24.58 -12.95
CA LEU A 205 -16.18 -23.55 -12.79
C LEU A 205 -16.74 -23.17 -14.15
N GLN A 206 -18.06 -23.15 -14.22
CA GLN A 206 -18.77 -22.64 -15.39
C GLN A 206 -18.65 -21.11 -15.46
N ARG A 207 -18.69 -20.58 -16.68
CA ARG A 207 -18.72 -19.12 -16.86
C ARG A 207 -20.06 -18.61 -16.34
N LEU A 208 -20.04 -17.55 -15.54
CA LEU A 208 -21.26 -16.84 -15.16
C LEU A 208 -22.00 -16.38 -16.43
N PRO A 209 -23.34 -16.50 -16.47
CA PRO A 209 -24.13 -15.94 -17.55
C PRO A 209 -23.85 -14.45 -17.76
N THR A 210 -23.92 -13.98 -19.00
CA THR A 210 -23.53 -12.61 -19.35
C THR A 210 -24.29 -11.56 -18.54
N TYR A 211 -25.59 -11.75 -18.30
CA TYR A 211 -26.41 -10.82 -17.51
C TYR A 211 -25.95 -10.76 -16.04
N VAL A 212 -25.59 -11.89 -15.42
CA VAL A 212 -25.03 -11.91 -14.05
C VAL A 212 -23.71 -11.18 -14.01
N ARG A 213 -22.82 -11.44 -14.97
CA ARG A 213 -21.52 -10.76 -15.06
C ARG A 213 -21.68 -9.25 -15.22
N LEU A 214 -22.59 -8.81 -16.08
CA LEU A 214 -22.88 -7.38 -16.27
C LEU A 214 -23.47 -6.75 -15.01
N GLY A 215 -24.46 -7.39 -14.37
CA GLY A 215 -25.06 -6.92 -13.13
C GLY A 215 -24.05 -6.81 -11.99
N MET A 216 -23.19 -7.81 -11.81
CA MET A 216 -22.10 -7.76 -10.83
C MET A 216 -21.05 -6.70 -11.18
N SER A 217 -20.71 -6.52 -12.45
CA SER A 217 -19.75 -5.49 -12.88
C SER A 217 -20.31 -4.08 -12.63
N LEU A 218 -21.60 -3.87 -12.92
CA LEU A 218 -22.30 -2.63 -12.61
C LEU A 218 -22.36 -2.41 -11.10
N LEU A 219 -22.66 -3.44 -10.31
CA LEU A 219 -22.65 -3.33 -8.85
C LEU A 219 -21.27 -2.95 -8.33
N VAL A 220 -20.20 -3.60 -8.80
CA VAL A 220 -18.82 -3.23 -8.44
C VAL A 220 -18.53 -1.78 -8.83
N LEU A 221 -18.92 -1.34 -10.02
CA LEU A 221 -18.74 0.05 -10.45
C LEU A 221 -19.48 1.02 -9.51
N LEU A 222 -20.75 0.77 -9.21
CA LEU A 222 -21.53 1.58 -8.27
C LEU A 222 -20.90 1.59 -6.88
N LEU A 223 -20.40 0.46 -6.41
CA LEU A 223 -19.74 0.31 -5.13
C LEU A 223 -18.40 1.07 -5.07
N VAL A 224 -17.63 1.09 -6.16
CA VAL A 224 -16.36 1.85 -6.27
C VAL A 224 -16.63 3.36 -6.37
N LEU A 225 -17.73 3.77 -7.00
CA LEU A 225 -18.09 5.19 -7.15
C LEU A 225 -18.84 5.76 -5.94
N SER A 226 -19.50 4.90 -5.16
CA SER A 226 -20.18 5.30 -3.92
C SER A 226 -19.22 5.39 -2.75
N ASP A 227 -19.52 6.30 -1.83
CA ASP A 227 -18.86 6.37 -0.55
C ASP A 227 -19.55 5.41 0.42
N GLN A 228 -18.93 4.25 0.65
CA GLN A 228 -19.52 3.18 1.45
C GLN A 228 -19.30 3.36 2.96
N ASN A 229 -19.22 4.60 3.45
CA ASN A 229 -18.95 4.83 4.85
C ASN A 229 -20.16 4.48 5.72
N ILE A 230 -20.29 3.19 6.07
CA ILE A 230 -21.19 2.71 7.12
C ILE A 230 -20.42 2.70 8.44
N THR A 231 -19.98 3.86 8.90
CA THR A 231 -19.42 3.97 10.25
C THR A 231 -20.54 4.04 11.28
N LEU A 232 -20.52 3.13 12.26
CA LEU A 232 -21.48 3.13 13.39
C LEU A 232 -21.24 4.28 14.39
N LYS A 233 -20.08 4.95 14.35
CA LYS A 233 -19.81 6.14 15.16
C LYS A 233 -20.54 7.34 14.55
N ARG A 234 -21.55 7.85 15.27
CA ARG A 234 -22.37 9.00 14.87
C ARG A 234 -21.57 10.20 14.36
N SER A 235 -20.41 10.48 14.94
CA SER A 235 -19.53 11.60 14.56
C SER A 235 -18.83 11.45 13.21
N ARG A 236 -18.86 10.25 12.60
CA ARG A 236 -18.20 9.95 11.33
C ARG A 236 -19.17 9.43 10.27
N ILE A 237 -20.47 9.44 10.54
CA ILE A 237 -21.51 9.15 9.54
C ILE A 237 -21.46 10.26 8.49
N GLY A 238 -21.35 9.88 7.21
CA GLY A 238 -21.28 10.83 6.08
C GLY A 238 -19.92 11.50 5.87
N GLN A 239 -18.87 11.15 6.62
CA GLN A 239 -17.51 11.56 6.27
C GLN A 239 -17.02 10.74 5.08
N PRO A 240 -16.47 11.36 4.04
CA PRO A 240 -16.06 10.60 2.88
C PRO A 240 -14.84 9.73 3.21
N THR A 241 -14.93 8.45 2.88
CA THR A 241 -13.87 7.44 3.11
C THR A 241 -13.22 6.98 1.83
N ASN A 242 -13.92 7.11 0.71
CA ASN A 242 -13.42 6.76 -0.60
C ASN A 242 -12.61 7.90 -1.21
N SER A 243 -11.31 7.68 -1.44
CA SER A 243 -10.42 8.70 -2.02
C SER A 243 -10.83 9.11 -3.44
N VAL A 244 -11.47 8.22 -4.22
CA VAL A 244 -11.96 8.55 -5.57
C VAL A 244 -13.11 9.54 -5.46
N THR A 245 -14.11 9.25 -4.64
CA THR A 245 -15.26 10.13 -4.42
C THR A 245 -14.83 11.49 -3.86
N GLN A 246 -13.84 11.51 -2.95
CA GLN A 246 -13.26 12.75 -2.41
C GLN A 246 -12.60 13.59 -3.49
N ALA A 247 -11.77 12.98 -4.34
CA ALA A 247 -11.08 13.70 -5.41
C ALA A 247 -12.07 14.33 -6.40
N TYR A 248 -13.12 13.60 -6.79
CA TYR A 248 -14.17 14.16 -7.64
C TYR A 248 -15.01 15.22 -6.94
N ARG A 249 -15.28 15.07 -5.63
CA ARG A 249 -15.97 16.10 -4.85
C ARG A 249 -15.17 17.39 -4.84
N ASP A 250 -13.89 17.33 -4.44
CA ASP A 250 -12.98 18.48 -4.37
C ASP A 250 -12.84 19.18 -5.73
N TRP A 251 -12.82 18.40 -6.82
CA TRP A 251 -12.72 18.93 -8.17
C TRP A 251 -14.03 19.57 -8.65
N LEU A 252 -15.17 18.86 -8.53
CA LEU A 252 -16.45 19.30 -9.08
C LEU A 252 -17.16 20.36 -8.22
N SER A 253 -16.88 20.44 -6.92
CA SER A 253 -17.40 21.52 -6.07
C SER A 253 -16.75 22.87 -6.37
N GLY A 254 -15.57 22.86 -7.00
CA GLY A 254 -14.73 24.03 -7.18
C GLY A 254 -13.81 24.34 -5.99
N ASP A 255 -13.85 23.53 -4.92
CA ASP A 255 -13.01 23.72 -3.73
C ASP A 255 -11.52 23.67 -4.10
N ALA A 256 -11.11 22.74 -4.97
CA ALA A 256 -9.73 22.65 -5.45
C ALA A 256 -9.29 23.92 -6.22
N ALA A 257 -10.19 24.50 -7.03
CA ALA A 257 -9.90 25.72 -7.78
C ALA A 257 -9.83 26.94 -6.86
N GLN A 258 -10.71 27.02 -5.86
CA GLN A 258 -10.68 28.09 -4.84
C GLN A 258 -9.40 27.99 -3.99
N TYR A 259 -9.05 26.80 -3.53
CA TYR A 259 -7.81 26.55 -2.79
C TYR A 259 -6.58 27.02 -3.58
N ASN A 260 -6.47 26.67 -4.87
CA ASN A 260 -5.35 27.11 -5.71
C ASN A 260 -5.26 28.64 -5.79
N ARG A 261 -6.39 29.33 -6.00
CA ARG A 261 -6.42 30.79 -6.04
C ARG A 261 -5.96 31.43 -4.73
N GLU A 262 -6.39 30.88 -3.60
CA GLU A 262 -6.02 31.41 -2.27
C GLU A 262 -4.55 31.17 -1.94
N GLU A 263 -3.99 29.99 -2.26
CA GLU A 263 -2.57 29.71 -2.07
C GLU A 263 -1.69 30.58 -2.99
N GLU A 264 -2.06 30.76 -4.26
CA GLU A 264 -1.35 31.67 -5.16
C GLU A 264 -1.38 33.12 -4.66
N ALA A 265 -2.51 33.57 -4.13
CA ALA A 265 -2.63 34.89 -3.52
C ALA A 265 -1.74 35.02 -2.26
N ARG A 266 -1.70 34.00 -1.41
CA ARG A 266 -0.79 33.94 -0.24
C ARG A 266 0.66 34.00 -0.68
N TYR A 267 1.07 33.22 -1.69
CA TYR A 267 2.44 33.22 -2.19
C TYR A 267 2.84 34.58 -2.76
N THR A 268 1.92 35.21 -3.48
CA THR A 268 2.12 36.57 -4.01
C THR A 268 2.30 37.57 -2.88
N LEU A 269 1.43 37.53 -1.87
CA LEU A 269 1.53 38.38 -0.67
C LEU A 269 2.87 38.20 0.05
N ILE A 270 3.29 36.96 0.31
CA ILE A 270 4.55 36.66 1.01
C ILE A 270 5.75 37.19 0.23
N ARG A 271 5.77 36.99 -1.10
CA ARG A 271 6.87 37.42 -1.97
C ARG A 271 6.97 38.93 -2.12
N GLN A 272 5.82 39.63 -2.16
CA GLN A 272 5.78 41.09 -2.31
C GLN A 272 6.00 41.82 -0.99
N THR A 273 5.75 41.17 0.15
CA THR A 273 5.96 41.77 1.46
C THR A 273 7.45 41.91 1.75
N LEU A 274 7.93 43.14 1.96
CA LEU A 274 9.33 43.40 2.31
C LEU A 274 9.65 43.12 3.77
N ALA A 275 8.64 43.11 4.66
CA ALA A 275 8.84 42.80 6.07
C ALA A 275 9.36 41.38 6.27
N ASP A 276 10.15 41.19 7.34
CA ASP A 276 10.69 39.89 7.73
C ASP A 276 9.63 38.95 8.30
N SER A 277 8.53 39.49 8.79
CA SER A 277 7.41 38.75 9.35
C SER A 277 6.15 39.03 8.55
N VAL A 278 5.41 37.98 8.18
CA VAL A 278 4.22 38.09 7.32
C VAL A 278 3.04 37.35 7.95
N VAL A 279 1.90 38.04 8.05
CA VAL A 279 0.62 37.44 8.41
C VAL A 279 -0.15 37.15 7.13
N ILE A 280 -0.63 35.93 6.96
CA ILE A 280 -1.41 35.53 5.79
C ILE A 280 -2.87 35.20 6.19
N PRO A 281 -3.85 35.43 5.29
CA PRO A 281 -5.24 35.11 5.57
C PRO A 281 -5.46 33.58 5.66
N PRO A 282 -6.42 33.09 6.46
CA PRO A 282 -6.77 31.67 6.50
C PRO A 282 -7.39 31.21 5.17
N LEU A 283 -7.23 29.93 4.82
CA LEU A 283 -7.92 29.34 3.66
C LEU A 283 -9.41 29.21 3.96
N SER A 284 -10.26 29.58 3.01
CA SER A 284 -11.71 29.41 3.13
C SER A 284 -12.14 27.96 2.89
N VAL A 285 -11.37 27.21 2.11
CA VAL A 285 -11.61 25.80 1.79
C VAL A 285 -10.33 24.97 1.99
N GLN A 286 -10.50 23.76 2.48
CA GLN A 286 -9.41 22.79 2.66
C GLN A 286 -9.81 21.46 1.99
N PRO A 287 -9.59 21.33 0.68
CA PRO A 287 -9.92 20.11 -0.05
C PRO A 287 -9.17 18.92 0.54
N VAL A 288 -9.90 17.87 0.96
CA VAL A 288 -9.35 16.76 1.76
C VAL A 288 -8.28 15.98 0.99
N THR A 289 -8.35 15.97 -0.34
CA THR A 289 -7.36 15.29 -1.18
C THR A 289 -6.07 16.08 -1.41
N LEU A 290 -6.08 17.40 -1.16
CA LEU A 290 -4.93 18.28 -1.40
C LEU A 290 -4.26 18.74 -0.10
N VAL A 291 -5.05 18.99 0.95
CA VAL A 291 -4.58 19.59 2.19
C VAL A 291 -4.81 18.65 3.36
N TRP A 292 -3.70 18.23 3.99
CA TRP A 292 -3.76 17.49 5.26
C TRP A 292 -3.74 18.42 6.47
N TRP A 293 -2.97 19.51 6.40
CA TRP A 293 -2.80 20.48 7.48
C TRP A 293 -2.27 21.82 6.94
N ASP A 294 -2.89 22.95 7.30
CA ASP A 294 -2.42 24.32 6.98
C ASP A 294 -1.58 24.91 8.13
N ILE A 295 -0.80 25.96 7.88
CA ILE A 295 -0.02 26.63 8.93
C ILE A 295 -0.93 27.25 10.00
N SER A 296 -0.40 27.42 11.21
CA SER A 296 -1.18 27.83 12.39
C SER A 296 -0.96 29.29 12.78
N GLU A 297 -1.63 29.74 13.84
CA GLU A 297 -1.37 31.04 14.46
C GLU A 297 -0.05 31.10 15.23
N ASN A 298 0.48 29.95 15.64
CA ASN A 298 1.73 29.90 16.39
C ASN A 298 2.92 29.84 15.41
N PRO A 299 3.72 30.92 15.28
CA PRO A 299 4.84 30.97 14.35
C PRO A 299 5.97 29.97 14.70
N ALA A 300 6.00 29.46 15.94
CA ALA A 300 6.97 28.47 16.38
C ALA A 300 6.55 27.02 16.05
N MET A 301 5.36 26.78 15.46
CA MET A 301 5.01 25.45 14.96
C MET A 301 5.91 25.05 13.79
N TRP A 302 6.21 23.76 13.67
CA TRP A 302 7.14 23.25 12.67
C TRP A 302 6.72 23.60 11.23
N GLY A 303 5.43 23.58 10.92
CA GLY A 303 4.89 23.93 9.61
C GLY A 303 5.11 25.42 9.28
N ASN A 304 4.85 26.30 10.26
CA ASN A 304 5.11 27.73 10.14
C ASN A 304 6.60 28.04 9.93
N ARG A 305 7.49 27.37 10.68
CA ARG A 305 8.95 27.51 10.51
C ARG A 305 9.39 27.07 9.12
N ALA A 306 8.92 25.90 8.66
CA ALA A 306 9.25 25.42 7.32
C ALA A 306 8.76 26.38 6.22
N TYR A 307 7.58 26.99 6.37
CA TYR A 307 7.09 28.04 5.47
C TYR A 307 7.99 29.27 5.50
N ALA A 308 8.35 29.75 6.69
CA ALA A 308 9.22 30.90 6.87
C ALA A 308 10.60 30.67 6.25
N ASP A 309 11.20 29.51 6.49
CA ASP A 309 12.50 29.11 5.93
C ASP A 309 12.47 29.06 4.39
N TYR A 310 11.41 28.47 3.82
CA TYR A 310 11.23 28.37 2.37
C TYR A 310 11.13 29.74 1.68
N PHE A 311 10.44 30.70 2.31
CA PHE A 311 10.29 32.06 1.78
C PHE A 311 11.36 33.04 2.29
N HIS A 312 12.37 32.57 3.03
CA HIS A 312 13.41 33.38 3.65
C HIS A 312 12.85 34.52 4.51
N LYS A 313 11.83 34.22 5.31
CA LYS A 313 11.20 35.10 6.29
C LYS A 313 11.56 34.68 7.71
N LYS A 314 11.51 35.62 8.64
CA LYS A 314 11.69 35.35 10.08
C LYS A 314 10.49 34.62 10.69
N ALA A 315 9.28 34.97 10.26
CA ALA A 315 8.07 34.30 10.73
C ALA A 315 6.92 34.45 9.72
N ILE A 316 6.15 33.37 9.53
CA ILE A 316 4.90 33.38 8.78
C ILE A 316 3.84 32.68 9.61
N TRP A 317 2.67 33.29 9.75
CA TRP A 317 1.53 32.68 10.45
C TRP A 317 0.19 33.13 9.89
N VAL A 318 -0.83 32.33 10.16
CA VAL A 318 -2.21 32.65 9.85
C VAL A 318 -2.84 33.36 11.04
N LYS A 319 -3.78 34.27 10.80
CA LYS A 319 -4.67 34.81 11.83
C LYS A 319 -6.06 34.21 11.61
N LEU A 320 -6.53 33.36 12.52
CA LEU A 320 -7.84 32.71 12.43
C LEU A 320 -8.97 33.64 12.88
#